data_AF-A0A3S5Y2Z4-F1
#
_entry.id   AF-A0A3S5Y2Z4-F1
#
_cell.length_a   1.000
_cell.length_b   1.000
_cell.length_c   1.000
_cell.angle_alpha   90.00
_cell.angle_beta   90.00
_cell.angle_gamma   90.00
#
_symmetry.space_group_name_H-M   'P 1'
#
loop_
_entity.id
_entity.type
_entity.pdbx_description
1 polymer ?
#
loop_
_entity_poly.entity_id
_entity_poly.type
_entity_poly.pdbx_seq_one_letter_code
_entity_poly.pdbx_strand_id
1 'polypeptide(L)'
;MRISEIATILAWHDALNSSDIDTLLAVSSDDIELAGSEGAAQGLTALREWATTAAPTLVPGRMFMHDGVVVVEEQATWSSEPDVTKSVATAFRVVHDQVTAVFRHDTLEEALEATDLSEKDLVTDV
;
A
#
# COMPACT_ATOMS: atom_id res chain seq x y z
N MET A 1 17.87 -3.15 7.07
CA MET A 1 16.57 -2.75 7.63
C MET A 1 16.61 -1.24 7.84
N ARG A 2 15.92 -0.43 7.02
CA ARG A 2 15.65 0.95 7.42
C ARG A 2 14.22 0.98 7.93
N ILE A 3 14.07 1.21 9.22
CA ILE A 3 12.76 1.33 9.88
C ILE A 3 11.91 2.44 9.23
N SER A 4 12.53 3.38 8.50
CA SER A 4 11.84 4.50 7.85
C SER A 4 10.91 4.08 6.71
N GLU A 5 11.22 3.02 5.94
CA GLU A 5 10.33 2.56 4.87
C GLU A 5 9.04 1.99 5.47
N ILE A 6 9.16 1.10 6.45
CA ILE A 6 8.02 0.54 7.18
C ILE A 6 7.21 1.64 7.88
N ALA A 7 7.89 2.61 8.51
CA ALA A 7 7.21 3.75 9.12
C ALA A 7 6.45 4.59 8.09
N THR A 8 7.00 4.80 6.90
CA THR A 8 6.35 5.52 5.79
C THR A 8 5.11 4.76 5.32
N ILE A 9 5.19 3.44 5.16
CA ILE A 9 4.04 2.61 4.75
C ILE A 9 2.95 2.61 5.83
N LEU A 10 3.31 2.51 7.11
CA LEU A 10 2.35 2.61 8.20
C LEU A 10 1.67 3.98 8.24
N ALA A 11 2.43 5.06 8.07
CA ALA A 11 1.88 6.41 7.99
C ALA A 11 0.94 6.60 6.78
N TRP A 12 1.30 6.00 5.63
CA TRP A 12 0.45 6.01 4.44
C TRP A 12 -0.89 5.30 4.68
N HIS A 13 -0.88 4.13 5.32
CA HIS A 13 -2.11 3.41 5.69
C HIS A 13 -2.96 4.19 6.71
N ASP A 14 -2.35 4.77 7.73
CA ASP A 14 -3.05 5.57 8.74
C ASP A 14 -3.73 6.79 8.10
N ALA A 15 -3.03 7.50 7.21
CA ALA A 15 -3.58 8.63 6.47
C ALA A 15 -4.74 8.21 5.56
N LEU A 16 -4.61 7.10 4.83
CA LEU A 16 -5.68 6.56 4.00
C LEU A 16 -6.93 6.21 4.84
N ASN A 17 -6.75 5.41 5.88
CA ASN A 17 -7.85 4.90 6.71
C ASN A 17 -8.55 5.99 7.53
N SER A 18 -7.82 7.05 7.90
CA SER A 18 -8.39 8.21 8.61
C SER A 18 -8.96 9.28 7.68
N SER A 19 -8.88 9.07 6.35
CA SER A 19 -9.23 10.07 5.33
C SER A 19 -8.44 11.38 5.45
N ASP A 20 -7.23 11.34 6.01
CA ASP A 20 -6.29 12.46 6.02
C ASP A 20 -5.58 12.56 4.66
N ILE A 21 -6.30 13.13 3.69
CA ILE A 21 -5.83 13.26 2.31
C ILE A 21 -4.59 14.14 2.21
N ASP A 22 -4.46 15.18 3.02
CA ASP A 22 -3.31 16.08 2.93
C ASP A 22 -2.03 15.36 3.38
N THR A 23 -2.09 14.58 4.47
CA THR A 23 -0.96 13.71 4.88
C THR A 23 -0.69 12.63 3.85
N LEU A 24 -1.73 11.96 3.32
CA LEU A 24 -1.58 10.91 2.31
C LEU A 24 -0.80 11.39 1.07
N LEU A 25 -1.12 12.61 0.60
CA LEU A 25 -0.43 13.22 -0.53
C LEU A 25 0.99 13.66 -0.18
N ALA A 26 1.22 14.14 1.05
CA ALA A 26 2.54 14.59 1.50
C ALA A 26 3.56 13.45 1.61
N VAL A 27 3.11 12.25 2.01
CA VAL A 27 3.97 11.04 2.07
C VAL A 27 4.07 10.30 0.74
N SER A 28 3.50 10.84 -0.33
CA SER A 28 3.48 10.25 -1.68
C SER A 28 4.32 11.08 -2.66
N SER A 29 4.92 10.42 -3.64
CA SER A 29 5.63 11.08 -4.74
C SER A 29 4.66 11.83 -5.66
N ASP A 30 5.12 12.88 -6.33
CA ASP A 30 4.30 13.65 -7.27
C ASP A 30 3.83 12.81 -8.47
N ASP A 31 4.65 11.84 -8.86
CA ASP A 31 4.46 10.89 -9.96
C ASP A 31 3.96 9.50 -9.52
N ILE A 32 3.43 9.37 -8.29
CA ILE A 32 3.02 8.07 -7.71
C ILE A 32 2.18 7.21 -8.67
N GLU A 33 2.57 5.95 -8.81
CA GLU A 33 1.83 4.96 -9.60
C GLU A 33 0.84 4.17 -8.73
N LEU A 34 -0.39 4.02 -9.20
CA LEU A 34 -1.44 3.23 -8.55
C LEU A 34 -1.90 2.18 -9.54
N ALA A 35 -1.82 0.89 -9.21
CA ALA A 35 -2.45 -0.13 -10.05
C ALA A 35 -3.05 -1.28 -9.24
N GLY A 36 -4.00 -1.96 -9.86
CA GLY A 36 -4.58 -3.20 -9.38
C GLY A 36 -5.37 -3.88 -10.49
N SER A 37 -6.17 -4.89 -10.13
CA SER A 37 -6.96 -5.66 -11.10
C SER A 37 -7.97 -4.85 -11.90
N GLU A 38 -8.36 -3.66 -11.41
CA GLU A 38 -9.36 -2.78 -12.04
C GLU A 38 -8.74 -1.71 -12.95
N GLY A 39 -7.41 -1.58 -12.98
CA GLY A 39 -6.73 -0.62 -13.84
C GLY A 39 -5.51 0.04 -13.17
N ALA A 40 -4.99 1.07 -13.83
CA ALA A 40 -3.85 1.85 -13.36
C ALA A 40 -4.10 3.34 -13.52
N ALA A 41 -3.53 4.14 -12.62
CA ALA A 41 -3.57 5.59 -12.62
C ALA A 41 -2.24 6.16 -12.08
N GLN A 42 -1.98 7.45 -12.31
CA GLN A 42 -0.72 8.08 -11.93
C GLN A 42 -0.89 9.50 -11.42
N GLY A 43 -0.07 9.85 -10.43
CA GLY A 43 0.11 11.19 -9.87
C GLY A 43 -0.81 11.52 -8.71
N LEU A 44 -0.48 12.58 -7.97
CA LEU A 44 -1.22 12.99 -6.76
C LEU A 44 -2.70 13.31 -7.00
N THR A 45 -3.06 13.77 -8.20
CA THR A 45 -4.48 14.00 -8.55
C THR A 45 -5.24 12.69 -8.59
N ALA A 46 -4.68 11.66 -9.25
CA ALA A 46 -5.28 10.34 -9.29
C ALA A 46 -5.34 9.70 -7.89
N LEU A 47 -4.30 9.85 -7.07
CA LEU A 47 -4.30 9.38 -5.69
C LEU A 47 -5.42 10.03 -4.87
N ARG A 48 -5.57 11.35 -4.96
CA ARG A 48 -6.65 12.07 -4.27
C ARG A 48 -8.03 11.59 -4.73
N GLU A 49 -8.24 11.46 -6.03
CA GLU A 49 -9.51 11.00 -6.59
C GLU A 49 -9.84 9.57 -6.13
N TRP A 50 -8.88 8.66 -6.22
CA TRP A 50 -9.05 7.28 -5.74
C TRP A 50 -9.35 7.22 -4.24
N ALA A 51 -8.56 7.93 -3.42
CA ALA A 51 -8.71 7.96 -1.96
C ALA A 51 -10.06 8.50 -1.49
N THR A 52 -10.67 9.41 -2.27
CA THR A 52 -11.94 10.07 -1.90
C THR A 52 -13.17 9.37 -2.48
N THR A 53 -13.02 8.50 -3.48
CA THR A 53 -14.15 7.93 -4.22
C THR A 53 -14.28 6.42 -4.12
N ALA A 54 -13.16 5.71 -3.96
CA ALA A 54 -13.13 4.26 -4.14
C ALA A 54 -12.19 3.52 -3.19
N ALA A 55 -11.38 4.23 -2.39
CA ALA A 55 -10.43 3.56 -1.52
C ALA A 55 -11.11 2.67 -0.46
N PRO A 56 -10.67 1.41 -0.32
CA PRO A 56 -11.07 0.56 0.79
C PRO A 56 -10.38 1.01 2.08
N THR A 57 -10.94 0.59 3.21
CA THR A 57 -10.17 0.50 4.45
C THR A 57 -9.16 -0.64 4.29
N LEU A 58 -7.88 -0.38 4.56
CA LEU A 58 -6.79 -1.35 4.46
C LEU A 58 -6.11 -1.50 5.83
N VAL A 59 -6.40 -2.57 6.54
CA VAL A 59 -5.74 -2.86 7.83
C VAL A 59 -4.46 -3.65 7.57
N PRO A 60 -3.26 -3.07 7.81
CA PRO A 60 -2.01 -3.75 7.52
C PRO A 60 -1.73 -4.89 8.51
N GLY A 61 -1.19 -5.99 8.00
CA GLY A 61 -0.80 -7.18 8.73
C GLY A 61 0.69 -7.50 8.57
N ARG A 62 1.00 -8.69 8.05
CA ARG A 62 2.40 -9.09 7.81
C ARG A 62 3.03 -8.20 6.75
N MET A 63 4.31 -7.86 6.94
CA MET A 63 5.07 -7.03 6.00
C MET A 63 6.36 -7.74 5.60
N PHE A 64 6.71 -7.63 4.33
CA PHE A 64 7.93 -8.18 3.74
C PHE A 64 8.67 -7.04 3.07
N MET A 65 9.98 -6.95 3.23
CA MET A 65 10.73 -5.80 2.72
C MET A 65 12.12 -6.17 2.21
N HIS A 66 12.41 -5.72 0.98
CA HIS A 66 13.73 -5.77 0.38
C HIS A 66 13.94 -4.59 -0.57
N ASP A 67 15.11 -3.95 -0.54
CA ASP A 67 15.53 -2.90 -1.48
C ASP A 67 14.50 -1.79 -1.77
N GLY A 68 13.81 -1.32 -0.72
CA GLY A 68 12.82 -0.25 -0.80
C GLY A 68 11.45 -0.69 -1.35
N VAL A 69 11.28 -1.97 -1.64
CA VAL A 69 9.97 -2.60 -1.89
C VAL A 69 9.43 -3.13 -0.56
N VAL A 70 8.17 -2.83 -0.27
CA VAL A 70 7.46 -3.34 0.89
C VAL A 70 6.18 -4.02 0.41
N VAL A 71 6.02 -5.31 0.66
CA VAL A 71 4.76 -6.02 0.45
C VAL A 71 4.02 -6.11 1.78
N VAL A 72 2.76 -5.68 1.81
CA VAL A 72 1.90 -5.73 2.99
C VAL A 72 0.74 -6.66 2.71
N GLU A 73 0.54 -7.66 3.56
CA GLU A 73 -0.70 -8.42 3.62
C GLU A 73 -1.74 -7.61 4.40
N GLU A 74 -2.92 -7.42 3.81
CA GLU A 74 -3.93 -6.49 4.31
C GLU A 74 -5.28 -7.18 4.48
N GLN A 75 -6.04 -6.72 5.47
CA GLN A 75 -7.49 -6.95 5.50
C GLN A 75 -8.20 -5.75 4.90
N ALA A 76 -8.82 -5.95 3.75
CA ALA A 76 -9.48 -4.91 2.98
C ALA A 76 -11.01 -4.96 3.12
N THR A 77 -11.62 -3.79 3.33
CA THR A 77 -13.08 -3.62 3.40
C THR A 77 -13.49 -2.45 2.50
N TRP A 78 -14.38 -2.71 1.53
CA TRP A 78 -14.90 -1.70 0.60
C TRP A 78 -16.23 -1.15 1.09
N SER A 79 -16.48 0.14 0.86
CA SER A 79 -17.75 0.77 1.26
C SER A 79 -18.97 0.20 0.51
N SER A 80 -18.78 -0.41 -0.66
CA SER A 80 -19.82 -1.12 -1.41
C SER A 80 -20.24 -2.45 -0.77
N GLU A 81 -19.34 -3.07 0.01
CA GLU A 81 -19.53 -4.36 0.67
C GLU A 81 -18.99 -4.31 2.12
N PRO A 82 -19.57 -3.49 3.02
CA PRO A 82 -18.98 -3.19 4.33
C PRO A 82 -18.91 -4.39 5.28
N ASP A 83 -19.76 -5.40 5.07
CA ASP A 83 -19.80 -6.63 5.87
C ASP A 83 -18.81 -7.70 5.37
N VAL A 84 -18.08 -7.43 4.29
CA VAL A 84 -17.13 -8.36 3.67
C VAL A 84 -15.72 -7.82 3.84
N THR A 85 -14.89 -8.60 4.54
CA THR A 85 -13.45 -8.36 4.62
C THR A 85 -12.74 -9.40 3.77
N LYS A 86 -11.83 -8.96 2.90
CA LYS A 86 -11.01 -9.83 2.05
C LYS A 86 -9.54 -9.66 2.41
N SER A 87 -8.82 -10.77 2.46
CA SER A 87 -7.37 -10.74 2.55
C SER A 87 -6.83 -10.40 1.16
N VAL A 88 -6.00 -9.37 1.07
CA VAL A 88 -5.30 -8.95 -0.14
C VAL A 88 -3.83 -8.70 0.18
N ALA A 89 -3.03 -8.36 -0.83
CA ALA A 89 -1.69 -7.83 -0.58
C ALA A 89 -1.39 -6.66 -1.50
N THR A 90 -0.64 -5.70 -0.99
CA THR A 90 -0.23 -4.52 -1.74
C THR A 90 1.29 -4.40 -1.72
N ALA A 91 1.88 -4.29 -2.91
CA ALA A 91 3.29 -4.01 -3.10
C ALA A 91 3.49 -2.49 -3.20
N PHE A 92 4.32 -1.95 -2.32
CA PHE A 92 4.69 -0.56 -2.28
C PHE A 92 6.14 -0.38 -2.70
N ARG A 93 6.44 0.74 -3.35
CA ARG A 93 7.81 1.23 -3.53
C ARG A 93 8.01 2.50 -2.72
N VAL A 94 9.07 2.54 -1.92
CA VAL A 94 9.46 3.69 -1.11
C VAL A 94 10.81 4.21 -1.56
N VAL A 95 10.88 5.50 -1.88
CA VAL A 95 12.12 6.21 -2.23
C VAL A 95 12.14 7.53 -1.47
N HIS A 96 13.24 7.81 -0.77
CA HIS A 96 13.40 9.04 0.03
C HIS A 96 12.20 9.34 0.97
N ASP A 97 11.72 8.30 1.67
CA ASP A 97 10.58 8.38 2.61
C ASP A 97 9.26 8.86 1.95
N GLN A 98 9.12 8.65 0.64
CA GLN A 98 7.88 8.83 -0.09
C GLN A 98 7.47 7.54 -0.79
N VAL A 99 6.15 7.28 -0.82
CA VAL A 99 5.56 6.20 -1.60
C VAL A 99 5.52 6.60 -3.07
N THR A 100 6.25 5.87 -3.91
CA THR A 100 6.31 6.13 -5.36
C THR A 100 5.42 5.19 -6.15
N ALA A 101 5.02 4.04 -5.59
CA ALA A 101 4.11 3.13 -6.24
C ALA A 101 3.30 2.30 -5.24
N VAL A 102 2.07 1.96 -5.62
CA VAL A 102 1.11 1.12 -4.88
C VAL A 102 0.46 0.16 -5.86
N PHE A 103 0.72 -1.13 -5.69
CA PHE A 103 0.23 -2.18 -6.57
C PHE A 103 -0.54 -3.23 -5.78
N ARG A 104 -1.87 -3.26 -5.93
CA ARG A 104 -2.74 -4.23 -5.25
C ARG A 104 -2.79 -5.54 -6.04
N HIS A 105 -2.60 -6.64 -5.32
CA HIS A 105 -2.78 -8.01 -5.77
C HIS A 105 -3.92 -8.68 -4.99
N ASP A 106 -4.52 -9.71 -5.56
CA ASP A 106 -5.63 -10.41 -4.91
C ASP A 106 -5.11 -11.38 -3.83
N THR A 107 -3.83 -11.76 -3.87
CA THR A 107 -3.20 -12.63 -2.86
C THR A 107 -1.77 -12.18 -2.50
N LEU A 108 -1.31 -12.60 -1.32
CA LEU A 108 0.08 -12.39 -0.88
C LEU A 108 1.10 -13.09 -1.79
N GLU A 109 0.80 -14.30 -2.24
CA GLU A 109 1.68 -15.08 -3.12
C GLU A 109 1.97 -14.32 -4.43
N GLU A 110 0.92 -13.77 -5.06
CA GLU A 110 1.06 -12.95 -6.27
C GLU A 110 1.91 -11.70 -6.05
N ALA A 111 1.74 -11.01 -4.91
CA ALA A 111 2.52 -9.82 -4.60
C ALA A 111 4.00 -10.15 -4.35
N LEU A 112 4.28 -11.24 -3.65
CA LEU A 112 5.65 -11.71 -3.41
C LEU A 112 6.33 -12.12 -4.73
N GLU A 113 5.64 -12.88 -5.59
CA GLU A 113 6.16 -13.27 -6.90
C GLU A 113 6.43 -12.04 -7.79
N ALA A 114 5.50 -11.08 -7.85
CA ALA A 114 5.64 -9.88 -8.67
C ALA A 114 6.81 -8.98 -8.24
N THR A 115 7.28 -9.12 -7.01
CA THR A 115 8.34 -8.30 -6.41
C THR A 115 9.65 -9.05 -6.18
N ASP A 116 9.69 -10.35 -6.47
CA ASP A 116 10.81 -11.26 -6.15
C ASP A 116 11.13 -11.32 -4.63
N LEU A 117 10.12 -11.04 -3.79
CA LEU A 117 10.21 -11.21 -2.33
C LEU A 117 9.79 -12.62 -1.91
N SER A 118 10.18 -13.00 -0.70
CA SER A 118 9.85 -14.29 -0.12
C SER A 118 9.64 -14.21 1.40
N GLU A 119 9.30 -15.34 2.01
CA GLU A 119 9.21 -15.48 3.48
C GLU A 119 10.52 -15.10 4.22
N LYS A 120 11.66 -15.08 3.53
CA LYS A 120 12.94 -14.63 4.13
C LYS A 120 12.99 -13.12 4.37
N ASP A 121 12.13 -12.38 3.67
CA ASP A 121 12.07 -10.92 3.70
C ASP A 121 11.03 -10.43 4.72
N LEU A 122 10.42 -11.34 5.48
CA LEU A 122 9.47 -11.04 6.54
C LEU A 122 10.10 -10.12 7.59
N VAL A 123 9.41 -9.02 7.89
CA VAL A 123 9.80 -8.08 8.95
C VAL A 123 9.29 -8.63 10.29
N THR A 124 10.22 -8.94 11.19
CA THR A 124 9.92 -9.57 12.50
C THR A 124 9.88 -8.58 13.67
N ASP A 125 10.35 -7.36 13.46
CA ASP A 125 10.50 -6.34 14.51
C ASP A 125 9.83 -5.04 14.05
N VAL A 126 8.53 -4.90 14.36
CA VAL A 126 7.75 -3.65 14.22
C VAL A 126 7.22 -3.20 15.57
#